data_AF-A0ABD0P1Q2-F1
#
_entry.id   AF-A0ABD0P1Q2-F1
#
_cell.length_a   1.000
_cell.length_b   1.000
_cell.length_c   1.000
_cell.angle_alpha   90.00
_cell.angle_beta   90.00
_cell.angle_gamma   90.00
#
_symmetry.space_group_name_H-M   'P 1'
#
loop_
_entity.id
_entity.type
_entity.pdbx_description
1 polymer ?
#
loop_
_entity_poly.entity_id
_entity_poly.type
_entity_poly.pdbx_seq_one_letter_code
_entity_poly.pdbx_strand_id
1 'polypeptide(L)' 'DYSNLKKADIFALALTVISASGAEPLPTNGEKWHKIRQGILPHIPQVLSQEFLSLLK' A
#
# COMPACT_ATOMS: atom_id res chain seq x y z
N ASP A 1 -18.50 -13.94 -1.77
CA ASP A 1 -17.61 -14.65 -0.84
C ASP A 1 -16.91 -13.61 0.04
N TYR A 2 -17.13 -13.67 1.35
CA TYR A 2 -16.63 -12.68 2.33
C TYR A 2 -15.48 -13.23 3.18
N SER A 3 -14.93 -14.40 2.82
CA SER A 3 -13.90 -15.09 3.60
C SER A 3 -12.60 -14.29 3.77
N ASN A 4 -12.37 -13.28 2.93
CA ASN A 4 -11.15 -12.46 2.91
C ASN A 4 -11.37 -11.02 3.41
N LEU A 5 -12.50 -10.68 4.04
CA LEU A 5 -12.75 -9.30 4.50
C LEU A 5 -11.66 -8.76 5.41
N LYS A 6 -11.10 -9.60 6.30
CA LYS A 6 -9.98 -9.21 7.17
C LYS A 6 -8.73 -8.79 6.39
N LYS A 7 -8.51 -9.36 5.19
CA LYS A 7 -7.38 -8.98 4.32
C LYS A 7 -7.57 -7.60 3.70
N ALA A 8 -8.81 -7.13 3.55
CA ALA A 8 -9.08 -5.77 3.11
C ALA A 8 -8.61 -4.75 4.15
N ASP A 9 -8.82 -5.03 5.45
CA ASP A 9 -8.32 -4.18 6.54
C ASP A 9 -6.79 -4.15 6.58
N ILE A 10 -6.13 -5.31 6.42
CA ILE A 10 -4.66 -5.38 6.35
C ILE A 10 -4.12 -4.57 5.16
N PHE A 11 -4.76 -4.68 4.00
CA PHE A 11 -4.41 -3.91 2.82
C PHE A 11 -4.59 -2.39 3.05
N ALA A 12 -5.70 -1.98 3.66
CA ALA A 12 -5.94 -0.58 4.00
C ALA A 12 -4.94 -0.05 5.04
N LEU A 13 -4.51 -0.90 5.98
CA LEU A 13 -3.48 -0.56 6.96
C LEU A 13 -2.12 -0.32 6.30
N ALA A 14 -1.70 -1.18 5.37
CA ALA A 14 -0.46 -0.99 4.61
C ALA A 14 -0.47 0.36 3.88
N LEU A 15 -1.56 0.71 3.20
CA LEU A 15 -1.71 2.02 2.54
C LEU A 15 -1.71 3.20 3.52
N THR A 16 -2.27 3.03 4.71
CA THR A 16 -2.23 4.04 5.77
C THR A 16 -0.80 4.31 6.22
N VAL A 17 -0.01 3.25 6.43
CA VAL A 17 1.41 3.36 6.80
C VAL A 17 2.23 4.01 5.69
N ILE A 18 1.97 3.66 4.43
CA ILE A 18 2.63 4.28 3.26
C ILE A 18 2.31 5.77 3.17
N SER A 19 1.06 6.15 3.45
CA SER A 19 0.65 7.56 3.49
C SER A 19 1.34 8.30 4.64
N ALA A 20 1.43 7.69 5.82
CA ALA A 20 2.15 8.24 6.97
C ALA A 20 3.67 8.35 6.74
N SER A 21 4.20 7.54 5.83
CA SER A 21 5.60 7.54 5.41
C SER A 21 5.96 8.66 4.42
N GLY A 22 5.04 9.57 4.14
CA GLY A 22 5.25 10.70 3.23
C GLY A 22 5.10 10.35 1.75
N ALA A 23 4.43 9.26 1.40
CA ALA A 23 4.08 8.97 0.02
C ALA A 23 3.18 10.07 -0.58
N GLU A 24 3.17 10.18 -1.90
CA GLU A 24 2.24 11.05 -2.62
C GLU A 24 0.77 10.70 -2.30
N PRO A 25 -0.17 11.65 -2.46
CA PRO A 25 -1.59 11.38 -2.29
C PRO A 25 -2.05 10.16 -3.08
N LEU A 26 -2.71 9.22 -2.40
CA LEU A 26 -3.15 7.97 -3.02
C LEU A 26 -4.14 8.24 -4.18
N PRO A 27 -3.98 7.54 -5.31
CA PRO A 27 -4.88 7.72 -6.45
C PRO A 27 -6.28 7.20 -6.12
N THR A 28 -7.31 7.96 -6.46
CA THR A 28 -8.71 7.54 -6.30
C THR A 28 -9.14 6.49 -7.33
N ASN A 29 -8.53 6.52 -8.52
CA ASN A 29 -8.80 5.61 -9.64
C ASN A 29 -7.65 5.60 -10.68
N GLY A 30 -7.86 4.88 -11.78
CA GLY A 30 -6.93 4.83 -12.91
C GLY A 30 -5.79 3.81 -12.76
N GLU A 31 -4.85 3.86 -13.69
CA GLU A 31 -3.77 2.87 -13.80
C GLU A 31 -2.88 2.82 -12.55
N LYS A 32 -2.58 3.98 -11.95
CA LYS A 32 -1.83 4.04 -10.68
C LYS A 32 -2.55 3.27 -9.57
N TRP A 33 -3.88 3.32 -9.51
CA TRP A 33 -4.64 2.56 -8.52
C TRP A 33 -4.57 1.04 -8.82
N HIS A 34 -4.67 0.65 -10.09
CA HIS A 34 -4.52 -0.76 -10.46
C HIS A 34 -3.12 -1.32 -10.15
N LYS A 35 -2.05 -0.54 -10.33
CA LYS A 35 -0.68 -0.95 -9.97
C LYS A 35 -0.52 -1.27 -8.49
N ILE A 36 -1.12 -0.49 -7.60
CA ILE A 36 -1.08 -0.75 -6.15
C ILE A 36 -1.80 -2.08 -5.83
N ARG A 37 -2.93 -2.36 -6.47
CA ARG A 37 -3.65 -3.64 -6.31
C ARG A 37 -2.88 -4.85 -6.88
N GLN A 38 -1.90 -4.62 -7.74
CA GLN A 38 -0.98 -5.65 -8.23
C GLN A 38 0.24 -5.83 -7.32
N GLY A 39 0.29 -5.17 -6.16
CA GLY A 39 1.42 -5.25 -5.22
C GLY A 39 2.60 -4.34 -5.57
N ILE A 40 2.37 -3.32 -6.41
CA ILE A 40 3.38 -2.29 -6.71
C ILE A 40 3.22 -1.16 -5.70
N LEU A 41 4.16 -1.07 -4.76
CA LEU A 41 4.17 -0.02 -3.74
C LEU A 41 4.36 1.38 -4.37
N PRO A 42 3.68 2.42 -3.86
CA PRO A 42 3.95 3.80 -4.24
C PRO A 42 5.38 4.21 -3.88
N HIS A 43 5.86 5.27 -4.52
CA HIS A 43 7.13 5.87 -4.13
C HIS A 43 7.04 6.46 -2.72
N ILE A 44 8.00 6.10 -1.87
CA ILE A 44 8.13 6.55 -0.48
C ILE A 44 9.44 7.34 -0.39
N PRO A 45 9.42 8.63 0.00
CA PRO A 45 10.62 9.48 0.01
C PRO A 45 11.59 9.18 1.16
N GLN A 46 11.17 8.35 2.13
CA GLN A 46 12.00 7.94 3.26
C GLN A 46 12.64 6.56 3.05
N VAL A 47 13.86 6.39 3.58
CA VAL A 47 14.56 5.10 3.57
C VAL A 47 13.96 4.21 4.65
N LEU A 48 13.22 3.19 4.23
CA LEU A 48 12.71 2.11 5.09
C LEU A 48 13.61 0.88 4.96
N SER A 49 13.65 0.03 5.99
CA SER A 49 14.39 -1.23 5.90
C SER A 49 13.75 -2.13 4.84
N GLN A 50 14.57 -2.93 4.16
CA GLN A 50 14.09 -3.85 3.11
C GLN A 50 13.07 -4.87 3.66
N GLU A 51 13.26 -5.30 4.90
CA GLU A 51 12.32 -6.20 5.60
C GLU A 51 10.96 -5.54 5.81
N PHE A 52 10.94 -4.26 6.21
CA PHE A 52 9.70 -3.53 6.43
C PHE A 52 8.98 -3.24 5.10
N LEU A 53 9.72 -2.88 4.04
CA LEU A 53 9.16 -2.75 2.70
C LEU A 53 8.58 -4.08 2.18
N SER A 54 9.24 -5.20 2.48
CA SER A 54 8.74 -6.53 2.12
C SER A 54 7.50 -6.94 2.91
N LEU A 55 7.33 -6.44 4.14
CA LEU A 55 6.14 -6.68 4.94
C LEU A 55 4.93 -5.86 4.44
N LEU A 56 5.19 -4.65 3.93
CA LEU A 56 4.15 -3.77 3.37
C LEU A 56 3.68 -4.18 1.96
N LYS A 57 4.44 -5.04 1.27
CA LYS A 57 4.17 -5.51 -0.09
C LYS A 57 3.35 -6.80 -0.10
#